data_AF-A0A1J5IXP7-F1
#
_entry.id   AF-A0A1J5IXP7-F1
#
_cell.length_a   1.000
_cell.length_b   1.000
_cell.length_c   1.000
_cell.angle_alpha   90.00
_cell.angle_beta   90.00
_cell.angle_gamma   90.00
#
_symmetry.space_group_name_H-M   'P 1'
#
loop_
_entity.id
_entity.type
_entity.pdbx_description
1 polymer ?
#
loop_
_entity_poly.entity_id
_entity_poly.type
_entity_poly.pdbx_seq_one_letter_code
_entity_poly.pdbx_strand_id
1 'polypeptide(L)'
;MDAEFWHQMWQQPQQGFDQPQPNHFLTRYWSALKLKGNETVLVPLCGKSVDMTWLVQQGHSVLGVELSRKALDAFVAEHHLSAEPLEHAVFEGHQTAEMRLFCGDFFKLSAHDCSEVSAFYDRAALVALPADMRQRYAAHLAEVCADGVSGLLVVMDYDQTAMSGPPFSVSDHEVVQLFSEHFDLQKIASETLQRKGVQITESVHLCQRKSR
;
A
#
# COMPACT_ATOMS: atom_id res chain seq x y z
N MET A 1 0.17 0.57 -15.52
CA MET A 1 1.33 0.10 -14.75
C MET A 1 2.08 -0.72 -15.76
N ASP A 2 3.37 -0.50 -15.93
CA ASP A 2 4.13 -1.43 -16.75
C ASP A 2 4.27 -2.73 -15.96
N ALA A 3 3.35 -3.67 -16.23
CA ALA A 3 3.32 -4.98 -15.58
C ALA A 3 4.62 -5.74 -15.81
N GLU A 4 5.17 -5.61 -17.02
CA GLU A 4 6.40 -6.28 -17.41
C GLU A 4 7.59 -5.71 -16.64
N PHE A 5 7.67 -4.39 -16.47
CA PHE A 5 8.66 -3.75 -15.60
C PHE A 5 8.67 -4.35 -14.19
N TRP A 6 7.52 -4.44 -13.52
CA TRP A 6 7.46 -4.97 -12.15
C TRP A 6 7.74 -6.47 -12.07
N HIS A 7 7.27 -7.26 -13.04
CA HIS A 7 7.64 -8.66 -13.13
C HIS A 7 9.15 -8.83 -13.31
N GLN A 8 9.80 -8.05 -14.17
CA GLN A 8 11.25 -8.06 -14.36
C GLN A 8 11.99 -7.62 -13.09
N MET A 9 11.49 -6.59 -12.39
CA MET A 9 12.07 -6.14 -11.11
C MET A 9 12.05 -7.26 -10.06
N TRP A 10 10.97 -8.04 -9.97
CA TRP A 10 10.91 -9.20 -9.06
C TRP A 10 11.75 -10.40 -9.54
N GLN A 11 12.16 -10.44 -10.82
CA GLN A 11 13.07 -11.48 -11.30
C GLN A 11 14.53 -11.27 -10.85
N GLN A 12 14.94 -10.03 -10.63
CA GLN A 12 16.30 -9.71 -10.18
C GLN A 12 16.45 -9.92 -8.65
N PRO A 13 17.62 -10.37 -8.16
CA PRO A 13 17.91 -10.39 -6.72
C PRO A 13 17.91 -8.95 -6.18
N GLN A 14 16.80 -8.57 -5.57
CA GLN A 14 16.48 -7.23 -5.07
C GLN A 14 17.31 -6.83 -3.85
N GLN A 15 17.71 -5.55 -3.76
CA GLN A 15 18.38 -4.95 -2.58
C GLN A 15 17.79 -3.59 -2.13
N GLY A 16 16.59 -3.18 -2.58
CA GLY A 16 16.21 -1.75 -2.56
C GLY A 16 14.99 -1.29 -1.76
N PHE A 17 13.87 -2.01 -1.82
CA PHE A 17 12.57 -1.51 -1.31
C PHE A 17 11.91 -2.39 -0.24
N ASP A 18 12.40 -3.61 -0.08
CA ASP A 18 12.01 -4.49 1.01
C ASP A 18 12.71 -4.06 2.32
N GLN A 19 11.98 -4.07 3.43
CA GLN A 19 12.49 -3.68 4.74
C GLN A 19 12.41 -4.88 5.69
N PRO A 20 13.49 -5.19 6.45
CA PRO A 20 13.48 -6.33 7.37
C PRO A 20 12.67 -6.09 8.64
N GLN A 21 12.20 -4.86 8.85
CA GLN A 21 11.42 -4.43 10.01
C GLN A 21 10.22 -3.61 9.52
N PRO A 22 9.09 -3.63 10.25
CA PRO A 22 7.94 -2.80 9.91
C PRO A 22 8.31 -1.33 9.81
N ASN A 23 7.67 -0.63 8.89
CA ASN A 23 7.90 0.78 8.68
C ASN A 23 7.66 1.57 9.97
N HIS A 24 8.59 2.45 10.32
CA HIS A 24 8.53 3.18 11.58
C HIS A 24 7.34 4.16 11.63
N PHE A 25 6.88 4.69 10.49
CA PHE A 25 5.66 5.52 10.46
C PHE A 25 4.41 4.69 10.71
N LEU A 26 4.33 3.49 10.15
CA LEU A 26 3.24 2.55 10.43
C LEU A 26 3.15 2.30 11.94
N THR A 27 4.22 1.81 12.54
CA THR A 27 4.22 1.43 13.96
C THR A 27 3.94 2.61 14.89
N ARG A 28 4.36 3.82 14.52
CA ARG A 28 4.17 5.04 15.32
C ARG A 28 2.78 5.66 15.19
N TYR A 29 2.18 5.63 14.00
CA TYR A 29 1.00 6.43 13.69
C TYR A 29 -0.26 5.62 13.38
N TRP A 30 -0.19 4.30 13.27
CA TRP A 30 -1.36 3.45 13.02
C TRP A 30 -2.50 3.65 14.02
N SER A 31 -2.17 3.83 15.31
CA SER A 31 -3.16 4.05 16.37
C SER A 31 -4.00 5.32 16.19
N ALA A 32 -3.54 6.28 15.37
CA ALA A 32 -4.30 7.48 15.04
C ALA A 32 -5.56 7.19 14.21
N LEU A 33 -5.65 6.03 13.55
CA LEU A 33 -6.86 5.57 12.86
C LEU A 33 -7.97 5.14 13.82
N LYS A 34 -7.67 4.95 15.13
CA LYS A 34 -8.65 4.58 16.18
C LYS A 34 -9.45 3.31 15.86
N LEU A 35 -8.83 2.37 15.16
CA LEU A 35 -9.35 1.03 14.91
C LEU A 35 -9.36 0.22 16.22
N LYS A 36 -10.20 -0.81 16.28
CA LYS A 36 -10.46 -1.63 17.47
C LYS A 36 -9.64 -2.92 17.50
N GLY A 37 -9.02 -3.31 16.39
CA GLY A 37 -8.27 -4.56 16.31
C GLY A 37 -9.23 -5.72 16.03
N ASN A 38 -9.63 -5.82 14.76
CA ASN A 38 -10.39 -6.91 14.11
C ASN A 38 -10.82 -6.51 12.69
N GLU A 39 -10.60 -5.25 12.32
CA GLU A 39 -10.88 -4.73 10.99
C GLU A 39 -9.99 -5.35 9.91
N THR A 40 -10.50 -5.42 8.69
CA THR A 40 -9.69 -5.77 7.52
C THR A 40 -8.99 -4.53 6.97
N VAL A 41 -7.69 -4.66 6.73
CA VAL A 41 -6.82 -3.61 6.18
C VAL A 41 -6.44 -3.94 4.74
N LEU A 42 -6.75 -3.04 3.81
CA LEU A 42 -6.27 -3.10 2.43
C LEU A 42 -4.82 -2.61 2.34
N VAL A 43 -3.95 -3.40 1.72
CA VAL A 43 -2.56 -3.04 1.42
C VAL A 43 -2.36 -3.12 -0.10
N PRO A 44 -2.51 -2.00 -0.83
CA PRO A 44 -2.34 -1.97 -2.28
C PRO A 44 -0.86 -2.12 -2.66
N LEU A 45 -0.59 -2.82 -3.77
CA LEU A 45 0.76 -3.07 -4.30
C LEU A 45 1.71 -3.61 -3.21
N CYS A 46 1.23 -4.61 -2.47
CA CYS A 46 1.83 -4.98 -1.18
C CYS A 46 3.23 -5.62 -1.29
N GLY A 47 3.63 -6.10 -2.47
CA GLY A 47 4.87 -6.86 -2.65
C GLY A 47 4.98 -7.99 -1.63
N LYS A 48 6.10 -8.03 -0.91
CA LYS A 48 6.33 -8.91 0.26
C LYS A 48 6.47 -8.15 1.57
N SER A 49 5.75 -7.05 1.73
CA SER A 49 5.96 -6.14 2.86
C SER A 49 5.74 -6.80 4.22
N VAL A 50 6.75 -6.76 5.08
CA VAL A 50 6.67 -7.19 6.48
C VAL A 50 5.61 -6.41 7.27
N ASP A 51 5.22 -5.22 6.79
CA ASP A 51 4.14 -4.41 7.38
C ASP A 51 2.82 -5.19 7.48
N MET A 52 2.53 -6.09 6.54
CA MET A 52 1.33 -6.95 6.58
C MET A 52 1.33 -7.86 7.80
N THR A 53 2.49 -8.42 8.17
CA THR A 53 2.60 -9.26 9.37
C THR A 53 2.41 -8.45 10.65
N TRP A 54 2.90 -7.21 10.66
CA TRP A 54 2.73 -6.31 11.81
C TRP A 54 1.27 -5.94 12.02
N LEU A 55 0.53 -5.66 10.95
CA LEU A 55 -0.91 -5.40 10.99
C LEU A 55 -1.68 -6.59 11.58
N VAL A 56 -1.34 -7.81 11.17
CA VAL A 56 -1.92 -9.03 11.76
C VAL A 56 -1.59 -9.17 13.25
N GLN A 57 -0.36 -8.85 13.66
CA GLN A 57 0.03 -8.84 15.07
C GLN A 57 -0.74 -7.79 15.90
N GLN A 58 -1.26 -6.73 15.27
CA GLN A 58 -2.16 -5.77 15.93
C GLN A 58 -3.62 -6.24 15.99
N GLY A 59 -3.92 -7.45 15.51
CA GLY A 59 -5.25 -8.05 15.55
C GLY A 59 -6.10 -7.77 14.30
N HIS A 60 -5.53 -7.23 13.23
CA HIS A 60 -6.23 -6.99 11.97
C HIS A 60 -6.16 -8.19 11.03
N SER A 61 -7.12 -8.30 10.12
CA SER A 61 -6.96 -9.11 8.92
C SER A 61 -6.41 -8.25 7.78
N VAL A 62 -5.73 -8.86 6.82
CA VAL A 62 -5.10 -8.13 5.70
C VAL A 62 -5.67 -8.61 4.35
N LEU A 63 -6.04 -7.65 3.51
CA LEU A 63 -6.26 -7.84 2.08
C LEU A 63 -5.08 -7.20 1.33
N GLY A 64 -4.12 -8.01 0.90
CA GLY A 64 -2.99 -7.56 0.08
C GLY A 64 -3.32 -7.73 -1.40
N VAL A 65 -2.95 -6.75 -2.24
CA VAL A 65 -3.06 -6.87 -3.70
C VAL A 65 -1.70 -6.61 -4.32
N GLU A 66 -1.19 -7.57 -5.08
CA GLU A 66 0.13 -7.50 -5.70
C GLU A 66 0.09 -8.11 -7.10
N LEU A 67 0.76 -7.49 -8.06
CA LEU A 67 0.78 -7.99 -9.44
C LEU A 67 1.66 -9.25 -9.58
N SER A 68 2.75 -9.31 -8.82
CA SER A 68 3.78 -10.35 -8.91
C SER A 68 3.47 -11.56 -8.03
N ARG A 69 3.09 -12.67 -8.66
CA ARG A 69 2.96 -13.98 -7.99
C ARG A 69 4.21 -14.36 -7.20
N LYS A 70 5.38 -14.10 -7.78
CA LYS A 70 6.69 -14.36 -7.16
C LYS A 70 6.86 -13.61 -5.84
N ALA A 71 6.36 -12.38 -5.73
CA ALA A 71 6.46 -11.60 -4.50
C ALA A 71 5.59 -12.22 -3.39
N LEU A 72 4.37 -12.61 -3.72
CA LEU A 72 3.46 -13.26 -2.77
C LEU A 72 3.94 -14.66 -2.36
N ASP A 73 4.45 -15.45 -3.29
CA ASP A 73 5.04 -16.76 -2.99
C ASP A 73 6.26 -16.62 -2.06
N ALA A 74 7.12 -15.63 -2.32
CA ALA A 74 8.26 -15.32 -1.46
C ALA A 74 7.82 -14.85 -0.07
N PHE A 75 6.81 -13.99 0.03
CA PHE A 75 6.24 -13.55 1.30
C PHE A 75 5.74 -14.72 2.15
N VAL A 76 4.93 -15.61 1.56
CA VAL A 76 4.41 -16.81 2.24
C VAL A 76 5.55 -17.71 2.73
N ALA A 77 6.57 -17.92 1.90
CA ALA A 77 7.71 -18.76 2.24
C ALA A 77 8.60 -18.14 3.34
N GLU A 78 8.94 -16.85 3.25
CA GLU A 78 9.81 -16.13 4.17
C GLU A 78 9.19 -15.99 5.56
N HIS A 79 7.87 -15.83 5.63
CA HIS A 79 7.13 -15.73 6.90
C HIS A 79 6.57 -17.07 7.39
N HIS A 80 6.88 -18.17 6.71
CA HIS A 80 6.43 -19.52 7.06
C HIS A 80 4.91 -19.62 7.26
N LEU A 81 4.15 -18.94 6.40
CA LEU A 81 2.70 -18.90 6.51
C LEU A 81 2.10 -20.21 6.00
N SER A 82 1.14 -20.76 6.76
CA SER A 82 0.31 -21.87 6.30
C SER A 82 -0.79 -21.33 5.39
N ALA A 83 -0.47 -21.16 4.11
CA ALA A 83 -1.37 -20.61 3.11
C ALA A 83 -1.94 -21.69 2.18
N GLU A 84 -3.20 -21.53 1.83
CA GLU A 84 -3.90 -22.31 0.81
C GLU A 84 -4.08 -21.45 -0.47
N PRO A 85 -4.27 -22.07 -1.65
CA PRO A 85 -4.64 -21.32 -2.85
C PRO A 85 -5.91 -20.49 -2.63
N LEU A 86 -5.90 -19.25 -3.09
CA LEU A 86 -7.08 -18.38 -3.02
C LEU A 86 -8.18 -18.89 -3.95
N GLU A 87 -9.38 -19.08 -3.42
CA GLU A 87 -10.59 -19.30 -4.21
C GLU A 87 -11.24 -17.95 -4.58
N HIS A 88 -10.99 -17.47 -5.80
CA HIS A 88 -11.58 -16.22 -6.28
C HIS A 88 -11.81 -16.25 -7.80
N ALA A 89 -12.82 -15.53 -8.28
CA ALA A 89 -13.21 -15.56 -9.70
C ALA A 89 -12.24 -14.79 -10.63
N VAL A 90 -11.62 -13.73 -10.11
CA VAL A 90 -10.78 -12.80 -10.89
C VAL A 90 -9.30 -12.91 -10.52
N PHE A 91 -9.02 -13.23 -9.26
CA PHE A 91 -7.68 -13.22 -8.69
C PHE A 91 -7.26 -14.65 -8.39
N GLU A 92 -6.00 -14.97 -8.65
CA GLU A 92 -5.35 -16.10 -7.99
C GLU A 92 -4.59 -15.57 -6.77
N GLY A 93 -3.96 -16.45 -6.01
CA GLY A 93 -3.08 -16.03 -4.92
C GLY A 93 -3.14 -16.98 -3.75
N HIS A 94 -3.05 -16.41 -2.54
CA HIS A 94 -2.93 -17.15 -1.29
C HIS A 94 -3.94 -16.67 -0.27
N GLN A 95 -4.40 -17.59 0.58
CA GLN A 95 -5.27 -17.30 1.71
C GLN A 95 -4.74 -17.99 2.96
N THR A 96 -4.75 -17.26 4.08
CA THR A 96 -4.50 -17.78 5.43
C THR A 96 -5.70 -17.46 6.31
N ALA A 97 -5.64 -17.78 7.61
CA ALA A 97 -6.69 -17.39 8.55
C ALA A 97 -6.82 -15.86 8.70
N GLU A 98 -5.71 -15.12 8.59
CA GLU A 98 -5.66 -13.67 8.81
C GLU A 98 -5.47 -12.86 7.53
N MET A 99 -5.15 -13.49 6.39
CA MET A 99 -4.78 -12.79 5.16
C MET A 99 -5.48 -13.34 3.92
N ARG A 100 -5.87 -12.45 3.02
CA ARG A 100 -6.15 -12.71 1.60
C ARG A 100 -5.13 -11.95 0.76
N LEU A 101 -4.36 -12.66 -0.05
CA LEU A 101 -3.30 -12.10 -0.88
C LEU A 101 -3.68 -12.30 -2.35
N PHE A 102 -4.20 -11.26 -2.97
CA PHE A 102 -4.68 -11.26 -4.35
C PHE A 102 -3.51 -10.99 -5.29
N CYS A 103 -3.24 -11.95 -6.16
CA CYS A 103 -2.29 -11.82 -7.24
C CYS A 103 -3.00 -11.28 -8.50
N GLY A 104 -2.78 -10.01 -8.83
CA GLY A 104 -3.35 -9.40 -10.02
C GLY A 104 -3.26 -7.88 -10.07
N ASP A 105 -3.92 -7.33 -11.08
CA ASP A 105 -3.99 -5.88 -11.28
C ASP A 105 -4.91 -5.23 -10.23
N PHE A 106 -4.35 -4.28 -9.47
CA PHE A 106 -5.10 -3.48 -8.49
C PHE A 106 -6.35 -2.83 -9.09
N PHE A 107 -6.31 -2.41 -10.37
CA PHE A 107 -7.46 -1.80 -11.03
C PHE A 107 -8.61 -2.75 -11.36
N LYS A 108 -8.46 -4.06 -11.08
CA LYS A 108 -9.53 -5.06 -11.17
C LYS A 108 -10.21 -5.31 -9.82
N LEU A 109 -9.69 -4.72 -8.74
CA LEU A 109 -10.29 -4.85 -7.42
C LEU A 109 -11.66 -4.17 -7.44
N SER A 110 -12.66 -4.84 -6.89
CA SER A 110 -14.03 -4.32 -6.84
C SER A 110 -14.40 -3.86 -5.44
N ALA A 111 -15.42 -3.01 -5.33
CA ALA A 111 -16.01 -2.65 -4.04
C ALA A 111 -16.57 -3.88 -3.28
N HIS A 112 -16.95 -4.95 -3.99
CA HIS A 112 -17.37 -6.20 -3.35
C HIS A 112 -16.19 -6.89 -2.66
N ASP A 113 -15.03 -6.95 -3.31
CA ASP A 113 -13.80 -7.51 -2.75
C ASP A 113 -13.35 -6.74 -1.49
N CYS A 114 -13.59 -5.42 -1.48
CA CYS A 114 -13.27 -4.54 -0.36
C CYS A 114 -14.42 -4.32 0.64
N SER A 115 -15.51 -5.10 0.57
CA SER A 115 -16.71 -4.86 1.38
C SER A 115 -16.48 -4.95 2.90
N GLU A 116 -15.46 -5.70 3.33
CA GLU A 116 -15.07 -5.86 4.74
C GLU A 116 -13.91 -4.93 5.15
N VAL A 117 -13.32 -4.21 4.19
CA VAL A 117 -12.20 -3.30 4.44
C VAL A 117 -12.70 -2.11 5.24
N SER A 118 -12.07 -1.87 6.39
CA SER A 118 -12.33 -0.65 7.21
C SER A 118 -11.15 0.30 7.21
N ALA A 119 -9.97 -0.15 6.77
CA ALA A 119 -8.82 0.73 6.62
C ALA A 119 -7.93 0.38 5.43
N PHE A 120 -7.11 1.32 4.97
CA PHE A 120 -6.02 1.03 4.04
C PHE A 120 -4.68 1.53 4.57
N TYR A 121 -3.60 0.87 4.14
CA TYR A 121 -2.23 1.30 4.39
C TYR A 121 -1.49 1.39 3.06
N ASP A 122 -1.24 2.62 2.60
CA ASP A 122 -0.53 2.89 1.36
C ASP A 122 0.88 3.38 1.68
N ARG A 123 1.85 2.48 1.49
CA ARG A 123 3.27 2.78 1.55
C ARG A 123 3.96 2.06 0.41
N ALA A 124 4.80 2.80 -0.32
CA ALA A 124 5.45 2.29 -1.52
C ALA A 124 4.49 1.86 -2.64
N ALA A 125 3.19 2.20 -2.57
CA ALA A 125 2.22 1.93 -3.63
C ALA A 125 1.99 3.16 -4.51
N LEU A 126 1.46 4.27 -3.96
CA LEU A 126 1.26 5.50 -4.74
C LEU A 126 2.56 6.00 -5.39
N VAL A 127 3.65 6.00 -4.62
CA VAL A 127 4.98 6.44 -5.08
C VAL A 127 5.62 5.47 -6.08
N ALA A 128 5.09 4.26 -6.27
CA ALA A 128 5.56 3.32 -7.28
C ALA A 128 4.97 3.59 -8.67
N LEU A 129 3.97 4.48 -8.76
CA LEU A 129 3.23 4.76 -9.99
C LEU A 129 3.72 6.04 -10.68
N PRO A 130 3.80 6.05 -12.02
CA PRO A 130 4.11 7.25 -12.79
C PRO A 130 2.99 8.30 -12.67
N ALA A 131 3.32 9.55 -13.00
CA ALA A 131 2.43 10.71 -12.81
C ALA A 131 1.03 10.56 -13.43
N ASP A 132 0.97 10.07 -14.67
CA ASP A 132 -0.26 9.86 -15.44
C ASP A 132 -1.19 8.79 -14.85
N MET A 133 -0.67 7.91 -14.00
CA MET A 133 -1.41 6.84 -13.37
C MET A 133 -1.95 7.18 -11.98
N ARG A 134 -1.32 8.12 -11.27
CA ARG A 134 -1.65 8.40 -9.86
C ARG A 134 -3.06 8.92 -9.67
N GLN A 135 -3.58 9.69 -10.62
CA GLN A 135 -4.99 10.14 -10.60
C GLN A 135 -5.95 8.97 -10.71
N ARG A 136 -5.72 8.04 -11.65
CA ARG A 136 -6.55 6.83 -11.78
C ARG A 136 -6.46 5.96 -10.53
N TYR A 137 -5.28 5.84 -9.93
CA TYR A 137 -5.07 5.09 -8.70
C TYR A 137 -5.86 5.66 -7.52
N ALA A 138 -5.74 6.96 -7.25
CA ALA A 138 -6.46 7.61 -6.15
C ALA A 138 -7.99 7.52 -6.34
N ALA A 139 -8.47 7.73 -7.56
CA ALA A 139 -9.89 7.56 -7.90
C ALA A 139 -10.37 6.13 -7.69
N HIS A 140 -9.58 5.13 -8.12
CA HIS A 140 -9.95 3.72 -7.94
C HIS A 140 -9.91 3.29 -6.48
N LEU A 141 -8.93 3.75 -5.69
CA LEU A 141 -8.92 3.50 -4.25
C LEU A 141 -10.18 4.08 -3.58
N ALA A 142 -10.59 5.29 -3.95
CA ALA A 142 -11.84 5.90 -3.48
C ALA A 142 -13.11 5.17 -3.95
N GLU A 143 -13.05 4.47 -5.08
CA GLU A 143 -14.14 3.68 -5.65
C GLU A 143 -14.38 2.41 -4.86
N VAL A 144 -13.31 1.67 -4.54
CA VAL A 144 -13.37 0.37 -3.84
C VAL A 144 -13.53 0.51 -2.32
N CYS A 145 -13.08 1.62 -1.73
CA CYS A 145 -13.27 1.89 -0.31
C CYS A 145 -14.69 2.40 -0.01
N ALA A 146 -15.36 1.73 0.93
CA ALA A 146 -16.65 2.16 1.47
C ALA A 146 -16.54 3.48 2.27
N ASP A 147 -17.66 4.16 2.44
CA ASP A 147 -17.75 5.35 3.28
C ASP A 147 -17.27 5.03 4.71
N GLY A 148 -16.53 5.96 5.32
CA GLY A 148 -15.99 5.77 6.67
C GLY A 148 -14.67 4.98 6.72
N VAL A 149 -14.19 4.39 5.62
CA VAL A 149 -12.84 3.79 5.58
C VAL A 149 -11.77 4.84 5.90
N SER A 150 -10.87 4.52 6.83
CA SER A 150 -9.73 5.38 7.19
C SER A 150 -8.44 4.85 6.57
N GLY A 151 -7.45 5.69 6.34
CA GLY A 151 -6.21 5.30 5.67
C GLY A 151 -5.00 5.96 6.26
N LEU A 152 -3.88 5.22 6.24
CA LEU A 152 -2.55 5.77 6.52
C LEU A 152 -1.75 5.76 5.21
N LEU A 153 -1.45 6.94 4.69
CA LEU A 153 -0.71 7.15 3.45
C LEU A 153 0.68 7.70 3.76
N VAL A 154 1.72 7.03 3.24
CA VAL A 154 3.11 7.43 3.35
C VAL A 154 3.65 7.78 1.97
N VAL A 155 4.06 9.02 1.78
CA VAL A 155 4.65 9.53 0.53
C VAL A 155 6.05 10.05 0.76
N MET A 156 6.79 10.26 -0.32
CA MET A 156 8.12 10.87 -0.28
C MET A 156 8.25 11.98 -1.31
N ASP A 157 8.81 13.11 -0.90
CA ASP A 157 9.03 14.31 -1.71
C ASP A 157 10.53 14.60 -1.80
N TYR A 158 11.01 14.77 -3.03
CA TYR A 158 12.37 15.12 -3.37
C TYR A 158 12.42 15.75 -4.77
N ASP A 159 13.56 16.33 -5.17
CA ASP A 159 13.77 16.81 -6.53
C ASP A 159 13.73 15.63 -7.52
N GLN A 160 12.63 15.50 -8.27
CA GLN A 160 12.41 14.39 -9.21
C GLN A 160 13.51 14.28 -10.27
N THR A 161 14.28 15.34 -10.54
CA THR A 161 15.42 15.27 -11.48
C THR A 161 16.61 14.48 -10.92
N ALA A 162 16.68 14.28 -9.60
CA ALA A 162 17.76 13.56 -8.93
C ALA A 162 17.62 12.03 -9.01
N MET A 163 16.42 11.50 -9.23
CA MET A 163 16.16 10.05 -9.34
C MET A 163 15.02 9.80 -10.32
N SER A 164 15.17 8.86 -11.26
CA SER A 164 14.14 8.52 -12.25
C SER A 164 12.93 7.77 -11.71
N GLY A 165 13.00 7.30 -10.45
CA GLY A 165 12.00 6.43 -9.84
C GLY A 165 11.95 5.01 -10.45
N PRO A 166 11.06 4.13 -9.93
CA PRO A 166 10.41 4.26 -8.63
C PRO A 166 11.41 4.09 -7.45
N PRO A 167 11.08 4.61 -6.24
CA PRO A 167 9.91 5.44 -5.96
C PRO A 167 10.01 6.82 -6.64
N PHE A 168 8.87 7.36 -7.06
CA PHE A 168 8.71 8.71 -7.60
C PHE A 168 8.44 9.71 -6.47
N SER A 169 8.76 10.99 -6.73
CA SER A 169 8.47 12.10 -5.83
C SER A 169 6.98 12.43 -5.87
N VAL A 170 6.36 12.49 -4.70
CA VAL A 170 4.95 12.82 -4.49
C VAL A 170 4.88 13.83 -3.35
N SER A 171 4.67 15.10 -3.71
CA SER A 171 4.58 16.20 -2.75
C SER A 171 3.25 16.17 -1.98
N ASP A 172 3.20 16.82 -0.82
CA ASP A 172 1.95 17.00 -0.07
C ASP A 172 0.88 17.72 -0.90
N HIS A 173 1.27 18.66 -1.77
CA HIS A 173 0.35 19.35 -2.67
C HIS A 173 -0.30 18.37 -3.65
N GLU A 174 0.48 17.44 -4.21
CA GLU A 174 -0.04 16.41 -5.10
C GLU A 174 -0.96 15.42 -4.36
N VAL A 175 -0.63 15.05 -3.11
CA VAL A 175 -1.54 14.25 -2.26
C VAL A 175 -2.90 14.95 -2.12
N VAL A 176 -2.91 16.26 -1.84
CA VAL A 176 -4.16 17.03 -1.76
C VAL A 176 -4.89 17.01 -3.10
N GLN A 177 -4.22 17.25 -4.23
CA GLN A 177 -4.85 17.23 -5.55
C GLN A 177 -5.48 15.87 -5.89
N LEU A 178 -4.82 14.77 -5.53
CA LEU A 178 -5.25 13.43 -5.86
C LEU A 178 -6.38 12.91 -4.97
N PHE A 179 -6.34 13.21 -3.67
CA PHE A 179 -7.22 12.56 -2.69
C PHE A 179 -8.31 13.46 -2.11
N SER A 180 -8.14 14.79 -2.13
CA SER A 180 -9.05 15.71 -1.41
C SER A 180 -10.48 15.75 -1.96
N GLU A 181 -10.73 15.24 -3.16
CA GLU A 181 -12.09 15.07 -3.67
C GLU A 181 -12.88 14.08 -2.81
N HIS A 182 -12.29 12.91 -2.53
CA HIS A 182 -12.97 11.77 -1.91
C HIS A 182 -12.58 11.52 -0.44
N PHE A 183 -11.47 12.09 0.03
CA PHE A 183 -10.98 11.90 1.39
C PHE A 183 -10.79 13.23 2.10
N ASP A 184 -11.10 13.27 3.39
CA ASP A 184 -10.59 14.29 4.30
C ASP A 184 -9.14 13.94 4.66
N LEU A 185 -8.23 14.90 4.50
CA LEU A 185 -6.80 14.68 4.64
C LEU A 185 -6.25 15.41 5.84
N GLN A 186 -5.43 14.73 6.62
CA GLN A 186 -4.64 15.34 7.69
C GLN A 186 -3.20 14.85 7.62
N LYS A 187 -2.27 15.74 7.27
CA LYS A 187 -0.84 15.47 7.47
C LYS A 187 -0.55 15.43 8.97
N ILE A 188 0.01 14.31 9.45
CA ILE A 188 0.28 14.09 10.88
C ILE A 188 1.77 14.06 11.22
N ALA A 189 2.63 13.81 10.23
CA ALA A 189 4.07 13.82 10.42
C ALA A 189 4.82 14.09 9.11
N SER A 190 6.07 14.52 9.25
CA SER A 190 7.06 14.46 8.17
C SER A 190 8.47 14.40 8.75
N GLU A 191 9.33 13.65 8.09
CA GLU A 191 10.75 13.55 8.43
C GLU A 191 11.60 13.73 7.18
N THR A 192 12.64 14.55 7.29
CA THR A 192 13.59 14.79 6.20
C THR A 192 14.87 14.00 6.47
N LEU A 193 15.29 13.23 5.48
CA LEU A 193 16.48 12.39 5.53
C LEU A 193 17.32 12.54 4.26
N GLN A 194 18.56 12.07 4.32
CA GLN A 194 19.48 12.02 3.18
C GLN A 194 19.59 10.59 2.70
N ARG A 195 19.27 10.33 1.43
CA ARG A 195 19.41 9.01 0.79
C ARG A 195 20.21 9.15 -0.49
N LYS A 196 21.38 8.49 -0.54
CA LYS A 196 22.29 8.54 -1.70
C LYS A 196 22.63 9.98 -2.16
N GLY A 197 22.74 10.92 -1.22
CA GLY A 197 23.05 12.33 -1.50
C GLY A 197 21.84 13.17 -1.95
N VAL A 198 20.63 12.59 -1.95
CA VAL A 198 19.39 13.30 -2.23
C VAL A 198 18.66 13.54 -0.91
N GLN A 199 18.25 14.79 -0.67
CA GLN A 199 17.37 15.13 0.42
C GLN A 199 15.95 14.68 0.09
N ILE A 200 15.39 13.80 0.92
CA ILE A 200 14.06 13.24 0.78
C ILE A 200 13.26 13.62 2.02
N THR A 201 12.02 14.08 1.85
CA THR A 201 11.07 14.28 2.94
C THR A 201 9.98 13.23 2.82
N GLU A 202 9.88 12.34 3.80
CA GLU A 202 8.74 11.43 3.90
C GLU A 202 7.63 12.10 4.71
N SER A 203 6.40 12.02 4.24
CA SER A 203 5.21 12.59 4.90
C SER A 203 4.17 11.51 5.15
N VAL A 204 3.49 11.62 6.30
CA VAL A 204 2.42 10.71 6.70
C VAL A 204 1.09 11.46 6.76
N HIS A 205 0.09 10.92 6.08
CA HIS A 205 -1.26 11.48 6.00
C HIS A 205 -2.28 10.47 6.52
N LEU A 206 -3.21 10.97 7.34
CA LEU A 206 -4.47 10.29 7.60
C LEU A 206 -5.46 10.68 6.50
N CYS A 207 -6.14 9.68 5.95
CA CYS A 207 -7.15 9.82 4.93
C CYS A 207 -8.47 9.28 5.47
N GLN A 208 -9.54 10.08 5.49
CA GLN A 208 -10.86 9.62 5.92
C GLN A 208 -11.82 9.66 4.74
N ARG A 209 -12.36 8.51 4.33
CA ARG A 209 -13.30 8.45 3.19
C ARG A 209 -14.56 9.25 3.53
N LYS A 210 -14.85 10.27 2.72
CA LYS A 210 -16.07 11.08 2.84
C LYS A 210 -17.29 10.24 2.53
N SER A 211 -18.41 10.53 3.19
CA SER A 211 -19.71 9.95 2.83
C SER A 211 -20.14 10.46 1.45
N ARG A 212 -20.68 9.56 0.62
CA ARG A 212 -21.29 9.92 -0.67
C ARG A 212 -22.67 10.56 -0.51
#